data_AF-A0A0P8YF59-F1
#
_entry.id   AF-A0A0P8YF59-F1
#
_cell.length_a   1.000
_cell.length_b   1.000
_cell.length_c   1.000
_cell.angle_alpha   90.00
_cell.angle_beta   90.00
_cell.angle_gamma   90.00
#
_symmetry.space_group_name_H-M   'P 1'
#
loop_
_entity.id
_entity.type
_entity.pdbx_description
1 polymer ?
#
loop_
_entity_poly.entity_id
_entity_poly.type
_entity_poly.pdbx_seq_one_letter_code
_entity_poly.pdbx_strand_id
1 'polypeptide(L)'
;MGNILGEVNRPSDSVKAYRNFLRLYSRQHAEMHPNDAANVAIRLWGTLTPSEKQRYEELDWDVIENATKVEGKSKNSEKKKSSLAARKSPKKKSHLRKKAGKPKTSLSSKSRAMSKAKPNPCVKTKAKAKATPCKTRRVQAKKTSTRQDTQRANKLAFVNFIKKFREATCLPNKKGRMDSLKKAAKAWCNLRESQRRKFYTMPRIE
;
A
#
# COMPACT_ATOMS: atom_id res chain seq x y z
N MET A 1 -2.38 14.46 -52.95
CA MET A 1 -3.21 14.33 -51.74
C MET A 1 -2.38 13.61 -50.68
N GLY A 2 -1.50 14.35 -49.98
CA GLY A 2 -0.51 13.78 -49.06
C GLY A 2 -1.06 13.64 -47.63
N ASN A 3 -1.02 12.42 -47.10
CA ASN A 3 -1.32 12.14 -45.69
C ASN A 3 -0.20 12.69 -44.80
N ILE A 4 -0.45 13.85 -44.18
CA ILE A 4 0.34 14.39 -43.08
C ILE A 4 -0.08 13.65 -41.81
N LEU A 5 0.33 12.38 -41.67
CA LEU A 5 0.33 11.72 -40.38
C LEU A 5 1.54 12.26 -39.62
N GLY A 6 1.36 13.45 -39.05
CA GLY A 6 2.35 14.08 -38.18
C GLY A 6 2.79 13.10 -37.12
N GLU A 7 4.09 12.86 -37.04
CA GLU A 7 4.71 12.13 -35.96
C GLU A 7 4.18 12.70 -34.64
N VAL A 8 3.38 11.89 -33.95
CA VAL A 8 3.02 12.11 -32.56
C VAL A 8 4.30 11.93 -31.76
N ASN A 9 5.11 12.99 -31.73
CA ASN A 9 6.26 13.10 -30.84
C ASN A 9 5.78 12.74 -29.44
N ARG A 10 6.38 11.66 -28.92
CA ARG A 10 5.86 10.93 -27.77
C ARG A 10 5.74 11.86 -26.56
N PRO A 11 4.59 11.86 -25.87
CA PRO A 11 4.31 12.74 -24.73
C PRO A 11 5.05 12.35 -23.42
N SER A 12 6.14 11.58 -23.49
CA SER A 12 6.91 11.18 -22.30
C SER A 12 7.44 12.40 -21.53
N ASP A 13 7.87 13.40 -22.29
CA ASP A 13 8.45 14.66 -21.82
C ASP A 13 7.38 15.54 -21.12
N SER A 14 6.13 15.45 -21.59
CA SER A 14 4.99 16.15 -20.97
C SER A 14 4.70 15.70 -19.53
N VAL A 15 4.97 14.43 -19.20
CA VAL A 15 4.64 13.89 -17.86
C VAL A 15 5.63 14.39 -16.82
N LYS A 16 6.92 14.50 -17.17
CA LYS A 16 7.95 15.05 -16.28
C LYS A 16 7.67 16.52 -16.00
N ALA A 17 7.47 17.31 -17.04
CA ALA A 17 7.17 18.74 -16.94
C ALA A 17 5.92 19.00 -16.09
N TYR A 18 4.86 18.21 -16.31
CA TYR A 18 3.61 18.32 -15.54
C TYR A 18 3.82 18.04 -14.04
N ARG A 19 4.59 17.01 -13.70
CA ARG A 19 4.90 16.70 -12.30
C ARG A 19 5.72 17.80 -11.63
N ASN A 20 6.70 18.36 -12.33
CA ASN A 20 7.50 19.47 -11.84
C ASN A 20 6.63 20.71 -11.58
N PHE A 21 5.74 21.03 -12.53
CA PHE A 21 4.77 22.11 -12.37
C PHE A 21 3.85 21.92 -11.16
N LEU A 22 3.24 20.75 -10.99
CA LEU A 22 2.35 20.48 -9.84
C LEU A 22 3.09 20.66 -8.50
N ARG A 23 4.35 20.24 -8.41
CA ARG A 23 5.16 20.38 -7.19
C ARG A 23 5.50 21.84 -6.90
N LEU A 24 5.90 22.60 -7.93
CA LEU A 24 6.18 24.04 -7.77
C LEU A 24 4.91 24.77 -7.32
N TYR A 25 3.79 24.51 -7.99
CA TYR A 25 2.50 25.15 -7.69
C TYR A 25 2.05 24.86 -6.27
N SER A 26 2.08 23.59 -5.85
CA SER A 26 1.70 23.19 -4.49
C SER A 26 2.58 23.84 -3.42
N ARG A 27 3.85 24.10 -3.73
CA ARG A 27 4.78 24.77 -2.81
C ARG A 27 4.54 26.27 -2.73
N GLN A 28 4.28 26.93 -3.87
CA GLN A 28 3.95 28.35 -3.92
C GLN A 28 2.62 28.65 -3.22
N HIS A 29 1.68 27.72 -3.28
CA HIS A 29 0.35 27.84 -2.69
C HIS A 29 0.17 26.93 -1.47
N ALA A 30 1.15 26.90 -0.56
CA ALA A 30 1.11 26.07 0.65
C ALA A 30 -0.04 26.43 1.61
N GLU A 31 -0.61 27.63 1.49
CA GLU A 31 -1.78 28.08 2.26
C GLU A 31 -3.11 27.50 1.74
N MET A 32 -3.12 27.00 0.50
CA MET A 32 -4.32 26.44 -0.14
C MET A 32 -4.48 24.96 0.23
N HIS A 33 -5.73 24.50 0.33
CA HIS A 33 -6.00 23.08 0.54
C HIS A 33 -5.44 22.23 -0.63
N PRO A 34 -4.77 21.08 -0.37
CA PRO A 34 -4.05 20.34 -1.42
C PRO A 34 -4.89 19.92 -2.62
N ASN A 35 -6.16 19.55 -2.39
CA ASN A 35 -7.07 19.16 -3.48
C ASN A 35 -7.44 20.37 -4.35
N ASP A 36 -7.63 21.54 -3.76
CA ASP A 36 -8.01 22.74 -4.49
C ASP A 36 -6.81 23.26 -5.29
N ALA A 37 -5.63 23.28 -4.67
CA ALA A 37 -4.38 23.61 -5.34
C ALA A 37 -4.13 22.69 -6.55
N ALA A 38 -4.33 21.38 -6.40
CA ALA A 38 -4.18 20.44 -7.51
C ALA A 38 -5.18 20.69 -8.64
N ASN A 39 -6.46 20.96 -8.31
CA ASN A 39 -7.50 21.25 -9.30
C ASN A 39 -7.22 22.54 -10.08
N VAL A 40 -6.78 23.60 -9.40
CA VAL A 40 -6.41 24.87 -10.05
C VAL A 40 -5.17 24.67 -10.92
N ALA A 41 -4.16 23.96 -10.42
CA ALA A 41 -2.96 23.63 -11.19
C ALA A 41 -3.29 22.88 -12.48
N ILE A 42 -4.19 21.87 -12.43
CA ILE A 42 -4.62 21.13 -13.63
C ILE A 42 -5.18 22.08 -14.70
N ARG A 43 -6.01 23.06 -14.29
CA ARG A 43 -6.59 24.04 -15.23
C ARG A 43 -5.52 24.93 -15.83
N LEU A 44 -4.62 25.46 -14.99
CA LEU A 44 -3.51 26.32 -15.42
C LEU A 44 -2.54 25.58 -16.35
N TRP A 45 -2.28 24.30 -16.11
CA TRP A 45 -1.44 23.50 -17.01
C TRP A 45 -2.00 23.43 -18.44
N GLY A 46 -3.33 23.39 -18.57
CA GLY A 46 -4.02 23.44 -19.85
C GLY A 46 -3.80 24.75 -20.60
N THR A 47 -3.63 25.87 -19.88
CA THR A 47 -3.47 27.21 -20.47
C THR A 47 -2.02 27.58 -20.78
N LEU A 48 -1.02 26.84 -20.26
CA LEU A 48 0.38 27.10 -20.55
C LEU A 48 0.75 26.79 -22.01
N THR A 49 1.56 27.66 -22.59
CA THR A 49 2.15 27.49 -23.91
C THR A 49 3.17 26.33 -23.92
N PRO A 50 3.48 25.76 -25.09
CA PRO A 50 4.50 24.71 -25.20
C PRO A 50 5.88 25.15 -24.67
N SER A 51 6.29 26.39 -24.97
CA SER A 51 7.57 26.95 -24.49
C SER A 51 7.62 27.07 -22.97
N GLU A 52 6.51 27.41 -22.32
CA GLU A 52 6.44 27.42 -20.84
C GLU A 52 6.50 26.01 -20.27
N LYS A 53 5.79 25.06 -20.88
CA LYS A 53 5.81 23.65 -20.48
C LYS A 53 7.23 23.08 -20.56
N GLN A 54 8.00 23.44 -21.58
CA GLN A 54 9.40 23.02 -21.75
C GLN A 54 10.30 23.52 -20.60
N ARG A 55 10.10 24.74 -20.09
CA ARG A 55 10.86 25.24 -18.92
C ARG A 55 10.70 24.36 -17.68
N TYR A 56 9.51 23.79 -17.49
CA TYR A 56 9.27 22.85 -16.39
C TYR A 56 9.91 21.49 -16.61
N GLU A 57 10.23 21.13 -17.85
CA GLU A 57 10.91 19.89 -18.19
C GLU A 57 12.42 19.95 -17.89
N GLU A 58 13.02 21.08 -18.24
CA GLU A 58 14.43 21.41 -17.98
C GLU A 58 14.72 21.61 -16.48
N LEU A 59 13.68 21.88 -15.70
CA LEU A 59 13.75 22.02 -14.25
C LEU A 59 14.15 20.70 -13.58
N ASP A 60 15.35 20.65 -13.01
CA ASP A 60 15.78 19.52 -12.19
C ASP A 60 15.30 19.69 -10.74
N TRP A 61 14.22 18.99 -10.42
CA TRP A 61 13.57 19.10 -9.12
C TRP A 61 14.42 18.55 -7.98
N ASP A 62 15.30 17.58 -8.26
CA ASP A 62 16.14 16.96 -7.24
C ASP A 62 17.17 17.98 -6.72
N VAL A 63 17.69 18.84 -7.60
CA VAL A 63 18.58 19.95 -7.22
C VAL A 63 17.87 20.94 -6.31
N ILE A 64 16.62 21.32 -6.65
CA ILE A 64 15.83 22.29 -5.87
C ILE A 64 15.43 21.72 -4.50
N GLU A 65 15.05 20.43 -4.44
CA GLU A 65 14.70 19.79 -3.18
C GLU A 65 15.91 19.63 -2.26
N ASN A 66 17.10 19.41 -2.83
CA ASN A 66 18.34 19.34 -2.07
C ASN A 66 18.79 20.72 -1.57
N ALA A 67 18.70 21.77 -2.40
CA ALA A 67 19.02 23.13 -1.98
C ALA A 67 18.16 23.60 -0.79
N THR A 68 16.88 23.29 -0.81
CA THR A 68 15.93 23.71 0.24
C THR A 68 16.08 22.94 1.55
N LYS A 69 16.58 21.70 1.51
CA LYS A 69 16.91 20.92 2.71
C LYS A 69 18.12 21.48 3.47
N VAL A 70 19.02 22.18 2.79
CA VAL A 70 20.22 22.76 3.42
C VAL A 70 19.86 23.99 4.27
N GLU A 71 18.90 24.80 3.84
CA GLU A 71 18.50 26.01 4.58
C GLU A 71 17.69 25.70 5.85
N GLY A 72 16.97 24.57 5.90
CA GLY A 72 16.15 24.19 7.05
C GLY A 72 16.90 23.67 8.28
N LYS A 73 18.23 23.51 8.22
CA LYS A 73 19.05 23.04 9.36
C LYS A 73 19.71 24.15 10.16
N SER A 74 19.53 25.41 9.77
CA SER A 74 20.13 26.55 10.49
C SER A 74 19.22 27.00 11.64
N LYS A 75 19.70 26.81 12.88
CA LYS A 75 19.30 27.53 14.11
C LYS A 75 17.96 27.15 14.78
N ASN A 76 17.82 25.89 15.21
CA ASN A 76 16.92 25.60 16.34
C ASN A 76 17.57 24.73 17.43
N SER A 77 18.89 24.82 17.57
CA SER A 77 19.66 24.20 18.65
C SER A 77 20.24 25.27 19.58
N GLU A 78 19.38 26.05 20.23
CA GLU A 78 19.80 26.75 21.45
C GLU A 78 18.65 26.93 22.44
N LYS A 79 17.82 25.89 22.62
CA LYS A 79 17.13 25.72 23.91
C LYS A 79 18.12 25.10 24.89
N LYS A 80 18.83 26.01 25.58
CA LYS A 80 19.59 25.76 26.80
C LYS A 80 18.89 24.71 27.65
N LYS A 81 19.60 23.62 27.89
CA LYS A 81 19.34 22.71 29.00
C LYS A 81 19.49 23.52 30.29
N SER A 82 18.39 23.91 30.93
CA SER A 82 18.36 24.07 32.38
C SER A 82 17.81 22.79 32.98
N SER A 83 18.72 21.85 33.23
CA SER A 83 18.50 20.82 34.22
C SER A 83 18.50 21.47 35.61
N LEU A 84 17.51 21.16 36.43
CA LEU A 84 17.61 20.84 37.87
C LEU A 84 16.23 21.03 38.52
N ALA A 85 15.54 19.91 38.79
CA ALA A 85 14.87 19.65 40.07
C ALA A 85 14.01 18.38 39.94
N ALA A 86 14.55 17.30 40.48
CA ALA A 86 13.81 16.11 40.81
C ALA A 86 12.71 16.44 41.84
N ARG A 87 11.43 16.20 41.49
CA ARG A 87 10.38 16.00 42.50
C ARG A 87 9.79 14.61 42.32
N LYS A 88 10.22 13.73 43.23
CA LYS A 88 9.67 12.40 43.50
C LYS A 88 8.17 12.54 43.78
N SER A 89 7.31 11.83 43.06
CA SER A 89 5.91 11.61 43.45
C SER A 89 5.72 10.15 43.91
N PRO A 90 5.04 9.93 45.05
CA PRO A 90 5.00 8.63 45.73
C PRO A 90 4.01 7.65 45.10
N LYS A 91 4.40 6.37 45.15
CA LYS A 91 3.60 5.19 44.84
C LYS A 91 2.34 5.13 45.74
N LYS A 92 1.15 5.03 45.17
CA LYS A 92 -0.04 4.51 45.87
C LYS A 92 -0.29 3.05 45.49
N LYS A 93 -0.05 2.17 46.47
CA LYS A 93 -0.64 0.83 46.58
C LYS A 93 -2.11 0.98 47.00
N SER A 94 -3.02 0.15 46.49
CA SER A 94 -4.10 -0.43 47.31
C SER A 94 -4.85 -1.56 46.60
N HIS A 95 -4.85 -2.71 47.29
CA HIS A 95 -5.83 -3.81 47.40
C HIS A 95 -6.36 -4.52 46.14
N LEU A 96 -5.98 -5.80 45.90
CA LEU A 96 -6.53 -7.03 46.51
C LEU A 96 -8.07 -7.10 46.49
N ARG A 97 -8.64 -7.94 45.61
CA ARG A 97 -9.51 -9.05 46.05
C ARG A 97 -9.74 -10.13 44.99
N LYS A 98 -9.55 -11.35 45.49
CA LYS A 98 -9.78 -12.72 45.00
C LYS A 98 -11.05 -12.92 44.16
N LYS A 99 -10.98 -13.82 43.17
CA LYS A 99 -11.87 -14.99 43.12
C LYS A 99 -11.28 -16.15 42.33
N ALA A 100 -11.37 -17.32 42.96
CA ALA A 100 -10.89 -18.62 42.50
C ALA A 100 -11.88 -19.26 41.52
N GLY A 101 -11.36 -20.14 40.65
CA GLY A 101 -12.17 -21.01 39.79
C GLY A 101 -11.31 -21.80 38.78
N LYS A 102 -10.70 -22.90 39.24
CA LYS A 102 -10.26 -24.04 38.41
C LYS A 102 -11.53 -24.82 37.94
N PRO A 103 -11.53 -25.68 36.88
CA PRO A 103 -10.50 -26.68 36.63
C PRO A 103 -10.14 -27.01 35.16
N LYS A 104 -9.17 -27.93 35.10
CA LYS A 104 -8.52 -28.63 33.99
C LYS A 104 -9.49 -29.19 32.93
N THR A 105 -9.03 -29.18 31.69
CA THR A 105 -9.25 -30.29 30.74
C THR A 105 -7.95 -30.54 29.97
N SER A 106 -7.25 -31.59 30.40
CA SER A 106 -6.31 -32.37 29.60
C SER A 106 -7.04 -33.02 28.43
N LEU A 107 -6.40 -33.10 27.25
CA LEU A 107 -6.42 -34.20 26.28
C LEU A 107 -5.39 -33.80 25.21
N SER A 108 -4.17 -34.34 25.23
CA SER A 108 -3.82 -35.63 24.61
C SER A 108 -4.12 -35.65 23.10
N SER A 109 -3.10 -35.46 22.28
CA SER A 109 -2.87 -36.33 21.13
C SER A 109 -1.43 -36.16 20.61
N LYS A 110 -0.61 -37.08 21.09
CA LYS A 110 0.69 -37.48 20.58
C LYS A 110 0.45 -38.28 19.29
N SER A 111 0.95 -37.82 18.15
CA SER A 111 1.20 -38.69 16.98
C SER A 111 2.29 -38.04 16.11
N ARG A 112 3.54 -38.49 16.25
CA ARG A 112 4.17 -39.62 15.54
C ARG A 112 4.80 -39.14 14.23
N ALA A 113 6.14 -39.12 14.23
CA ALA A 113 6.98 -39.13 13.05
C ALA A 113 6.59 -40.29 12.12
N MET A 114 6.64 -40.07 10.81
CA MET A 114 7.07 -41.06 9.81
C MET A 114 7.30 -40.35 8.47
N SER A 115 8.55 -40.44 8.04
CA SER A 115 9.05 -40.44 6.68
C SER A 115 8.08 -41.02 5.64
N LYS A 116 8.06 -40.39 4.44
CA LYS A 116 8.10 -41.10 3.16
C LYS A 116 8.37 -40.11 2.02
N ALA A 117 9.63 -40.10 1.60
CA ALA A 117 9.99 -39.85 0.22
C ALA A 117 9.10 -40.72 -0.69
N LYS A 118 8.58 -40.15 -1.77
CA LYS A 118 8.20 -40.91 -2.95
C LYS A 118 8.85 -40.29 -4.19
N PRO A 119 9.42 -41.14 -5.06
CA PRO A 119 10.23 -40.74 -6.20
C PRO A 119 9.35 -40.37 -7.41
N ASN A 120 9.96 -39.60 -8.31
CA ASN A 120 9.51 -39.43 -9.69
C ASN A 120 9.29 -40.79 -10.37
N PRO A 121 8.19 -40.97 -11.11
CA PRO A 121 8.20 -41.82 -12.29
C PRO A 121 8.39 -40.93 -13.52
N CYS A 122 9.62 -40.92 -14.00
CA CYS A 122 9.95 -40.70 -15.40
C CYS A 122 9.21 -41.76 -16.22
N VAL A 123 8.27 -41.36 -17.07
CA VAL A 123 7.78 -42.21 -18.16
C VAL A 123 7.88 -41.41 -19.45
N LYS A 124 8.94 -41.75 -20.21
CA LYS A 124 9.03 -41.47 -21.63
C LYS A 124 8.04 -42.39 -22.35
N THR A 125 7.02 -41.83 -22.98
CA THR A 125 6.32 -42.49 -24.09
C THR A 125 6.37 -41.57 -25.29
N LYS A 126 7.29 -41.90 -26.20
CA LYS A 126 7.23 -41.49 -27.61
C LYS A 126 6.01 -42.14 -28.22
N ALA A 127 5.03 -41.34 -28.65
CA ALA A 127 4.04 -41.78 -29.63
C ALA A 127 3.97 -40.69 -30.71
N LYS A 128 4.54 -41.02 -31.88
CA LYS A 128 4.32 -40.31 -33.13
C LYS A 128 2.87 -40.60 -33.53
N ALA A 129 1.98 -39.62 -33.39
CA ALA A 129 0.66 -39.65 -34.00
C ALA A 129 0.57 -38.56 -35.07
N LYS A 130 0.15 -38.98 -36.26
CA LYS A 130 0.15 -38.23 -37.51
C LYS A 130 -0.77 -37.01 -37.43
N ALA A 131 -0.34 -35.95 -38.09
CA ALA A 131 -1.06 -34.70 -38.26
C ALA A 131 -2.48 -34.93 -38.79
N THR A 132 -3.46 -34.44 -38.05
CA THR A 132 -4.83 -34.20 -38.54
C THR A 132 -5.10 -32.71 -38.39
N PRO A 133 -5.37 -31.95 -39.47
CA PRO A 133 -5.65 -30.52 -39.38
C PRO A 133 -7.09 -30.33 -38.91
N CYS A 134 -7.33 -30.49 -37.61
CA CYS A 134 -8.60 -30.12 -37.01
C CYS A 134 -8.64 -28.59 -36.90
N LYS A 135 -9.50 -27.95 -37.69
CA LYS A 135 -9.82 -26.51 -37.61
C LYS A 135 -10.48 -26.22 -36.26
N THR A 136 -9.68 -26.03 -35.22
CA THR A 136 -10.16 -25.54 -33.92
C THR A 136 -10.55 -24.07 -34.07
N ARG A 137 -11.85 -23.85 -34.26
CA ARG A 137 -12.51 -22.56 -34.18
C ARG A 137 -12.06 -21.86 -32.89
N ARG A 138 -11.19 -20.86 -33.04
CA ARG A 138 -10.61 -20.04 -31.98
C ARG A 138 -11.71 -19.21 -31.32
N VAL A 139 -12.45 -19.83 -30.40
CA VAL A 139 -13.32 -19.11 -29.47
C VAL A 139 -12.38 -18.33 -28.55
N GLN A 140 -12.23 -17.03 -28.83
CA GLN A 140 -11.52 -16.11 -27.96
C GLN A 140 -12.31 -15.99 -26.64
N ALA A 141 -12.03 -16.90 -25.72
CA ALA A 141 -12.61 -16.89 -24.38
C ALA A 141 -12.13 -15.62 -23.65
N LYS A 142 -13.10 -14.75 -23.33
CA LYS A 142 -13.00 -13.51 -22.54
C LYS A 142 -12.52 -13.80 -21.10
N LYS A 143 -11.25 -14.19 -20.91
CA LYS A 143 -10.66 -14.56 -19.60
C LYS A 143 -10.13 -13.38 -18.75
N THR A 144 -10.35 -12.13 -19.16
CA THR A 144 -9.74 -10.96 -18.48
C THR A 144 -10.58 -10.40 -17.32
N SER A 145 -11.89 -10.67 -17.26
CA SER A 145 -12.78 -10.07 -16.22
C SER A 145 -12.61 -10.71 -14.84
N THR A 146 -12.46 -12.03 -14.74
CA THR A 146 -12.47 -12.76 -13.46
C THR A 146 -11.30 -12.40 -12.53
N ARG A 147 -10.18 -11.91 -13.09
CA ARG A 147 -8.99 -11.52 -12.32
C ARG A 147 -9.16 -10.15 -11.64
N GLN A 148 -9.98 -9.26 -12.20
CA GLN A 148 -10.23 -7.95 -11.60
C GLN A 148 -11.19 -8.05 -10.41
N ASP A 149 -12.23 -8.88 -10.51
CA ASP A 149 -13.21 -9.06 -9.44
C ASP A 149 -12.61 -9.73 -8.21
N THR A 150 -11.75 -10.72 -8.41
CA THR A 150 -10.98 -11.36 -7.32
C THR A 150 -10.04 -10.37 -6.63
N GLN A 151 -9.39 -9.46 -7.37
CA GLN A 151 -8.57 -8.40 -6.77
C GLN A 151 -9.41 -7.38 -6.00
N ARG A 152 -10.57 -6.98 -6.53
CA ARG A 152 -11.49 -6.06 -5.84
C ARG A 152 -12.01 -6.65 -4.53
N ALA A 153 -12.45 -7.91 -4.56
CA ALA A 153 -12.89 -8.62 -3.36
C ALA A 153 -11.76 -8.72 -2.31
N ASN A 154 -10.52 -8.98 -2.75
CA ASN A 154 -9.35 -9.04 -1.85
C ASN A 154 -9.05 -7.71 -1.17
N LYS A 155 -9.15 -6.59 -1.90
CA LYS A 155 -8.98 -5.26 -1.33
C LYS A 155 -10.03 -4.96 -0.25
N LEU A 156 -11.31 -5.26 -0.49
CA LEU A 156 -12.38 -5.02 0.48
C LEU A 156 -12.21 -5.88 1.74
N ALA A 157 -11.88 -7.16 1.59
CA ALA A 157 -11.64 -8.06 2.71
C ALA A 157 -10.47 -7.60 3.59
N PHE A 158 -9.39 -7.09 2.98
CA PHE A 158 -8.28 -6.51 3.71
C PHE A 158 -8.69 -5.27 4.52
N VAL A 159 -9.46 -4.36 3.92
CA VAL A 159 -9.94 -3.15 4.63
C VAL A 159 -10.82 -3.53 5.82
N ASN A 160 -11.76 -4.47 5.63
CA ASN A 160 -12.62 -4.99 6.70
C ASN A 160 -11.79 -5.62 7.84
N PHE A 161 -10.74 -6.37 7.49
CA PHE A 161 -9.82 -6.93 8.47
C PHE A 161 -9.06 -5.85 9.24
N ILE A 162 -8.50 -4.83 8.58
CA ILE A 162 -7.79 -3.73 9.26
C ILE A 162 -8.71 -3.02 10.26
N LYS A 163 -9.99 -2.82 9.90
CA LYS A 163 -10.99 -2.23 10.79
C LYS A 163 -11.20 -3.08 12.03
N LYS A 164 -11.50 -4.38 11.87
CA LYS A 164 -11.66 -5.32 12.98
C LYS A 164 -10.41 -5.47 13.84
N PHE A 165 -9.24 -5.45 13.22
CA PHE A 165 -7.96 -5.51 13.93
C PHE A 165 -7.75 -4.29 14.82
N ARG A 166 -8.12 -3.09 14.35
CA ARG A 166 -8.07 -1.86 15.15
C ARG A 166 -9.07 -1.86 16.29
N GLU A 167 -10.30 -2.31 16.03
CA GLU A 167 -11.33 -2.50 17.06
C GLU A 167 -10.84 -3.44 18.16
N ALA A 168 -10.22 -4.57 17.79
CA ALA A 168 -9.73 -5.55 18.75
C ALA A 168 -8.49 -5.10 19.54
N THR A 169 -7.65 -4.25 18.96
CA THR A 169 -6.40 -3.80 19.61
C THR A 169 -6.58 -2.55 20.46
N CYS A 170 -7.76 -1.90 20.44
CA CYS A 170 -8.11 -0.73 21.26
C CYS A 170 -6.96 0.28 21.38
N LEU A 171 -6.36 0.69 20.26
CA LEU A 171 -5.26 1.67 20.25
C LEU A 171 -5.81 3.08 20.01
N PRO A 172 -6.09 3.89 21.06
CA PRO A 172 -6.63 5.24 20.91
C PRO A 172 -5.59 6.25 20.40
N ASN A 173 -4.30 5.89 20.38
CA ASN A 173 -3.23 6.85 20.16
C ASN A 173 -2.81 6.96 18.67
N LYS A 174 -2.99 8.16 18.10
CA LYS A 174 -2.61 8.49 16.71
C LYS A 174 -1.12 8.24 16.41
N LYS A 175 -0.25 8.37 17.41
CA LYS A 175 1.21 8.16 17.27
C LYS A 175 1.59 6.70 16.93
N GLY A 176 0.72 5.72 17.20
CA GLY A 176 0.95 4.30 16.89
C GLY A 176 0.28 3.79 15.60
N ARG A 177 -0.29 4.69 14.78
CA ARG A 177 -1.10 4.31 13.60
C ARG A 177 -0.29 3.54 12.55
N MET A 178 0.97 3.92 12.34
CA MET A 178 1.82 3.24 11.36
C MET A 178 2.26 1.85 11.83
N ASP A 179 2.64 1.70 13.10
CA ASP A 179 3.07 0.41 13.63
C ASP A 179 1.91 -0.58 13.76
N SER A 180 0.73 -0.09 14.13
CA SER A 180 -0.49 -0.91 14.11
C SER A 180 -0.86 -1.37 12.70
N LEU A 181 -0.72 -0.50 11.69
CA LEU A 181 -0.96 -0.89 10.30
C LEU A 181 0.05 -1.95 9.82
N LYS A 182 1.34 -1.78 10.13
CA LYS A 182 2.38 -2.78 9.81
C LYS A 182 2.11 -4.12 10.48
N LYS A 183 1.73 -4.12 11.76
CA LYS A 183 1.34 -5.34 12.51
C LYS A 183 0.11 -6.00 11.89
N ALA A 184 -0.89 -5.22 11.53
CA ALA A 184 -2.10 -5.73 10.90
C ALA A 184 -1.80 -6.33 9.51
N ALA A 185 -1.01 -5.66 8.67
CA ALA A 185 -0.57 -6.21 7.39
C ALA A 185 0.18 -7.54 7.55
N LYS A 186 1.09 -7.64 8.53
CA LYS A 186 1.79 -8.88 8.86
C LYS A 186 0.82 -9.98 9.31
N ALA A 187 -0.15 -9.65 10.16
CA ALA A 187 -1.18 -10.59 10.60
C ALA A 187 -2.04 -11.07 9.43
N TRP A 188 -2.42 -10.19 8.50
CA TRP A 188 -3.17 -10.54 7.29
C TRP A 188 -2.40 -11.54 6.40
N CYS A 189 -1.11 -11.30 6.18
CA CYS A 189 -0.25 -12.21 5.42
C CYS A 189 -0.20 -13.61 6.03
N ASN A 190 -0.30 -13.71 7.36
CA ASN A 190 -0.26 -14.97 8.10
C ASN A 190 -1.62 -15.68 8.20
N LEU A 191 -2.73 -15.04 7.81
CA LEU A 191 -4.05 -15.69 7.80
C LEU A 191 -4.14 -16.75 6.69
N ARG A 192 -4.75 -17.89 7.02
CA ARG A 192 -5.14 -18.89 6.03
C ARG A 192 -6.29 -18.36 5.17
N GLU A 193 -6.39 -18.86 3.94
CA GLU A 193 -7.43 -18.44 2.99
C GLU A 193 -8.85 -18.66 3.54
N SER A 194 -9.09 -19.75 4.28
CA SER A 194 -10.36 -20.00 4.95
C SER A 194 -10.72 -18.95 6.00
N GLN A 195 -9.72 -18.34 6.66
CA GLN A 195 -9.94 -17.25 7.60
C GLN A 195 -10.19 -15.93 6.87
N ARG A 196 -9.47 -15.68 5.77
CA ARG A 196 -9.71 -14.51 4.90
C ARG A 196 -11.12 -14.52 4.31
N ARG A 197 -11.68 -15.71 4.04
CA ARG A 197 -13.05 -15.85 3.54
C ARG A 197 -14.12 -15.17 4.37
N LYS A 198 -13.95 -15.13 5.70
CA LYS A 198 -14.88 -14.46 6.61
C LYS A 198 -14.99 -12.95 6.37
N PHE A 199 -13.95 -12.35 5.79
CA PHE A 199 -13.90 -10.91 5.53
C PHE A 199 -14.43 -10.53 4.14
N TYR A 200 -14.60 -11.48 3.20
CA TYR A 200 -15.24 -11.24 1.90
C TYR A 200 -16.75 -11.01 2.03
N THR A 201 -17.39 -11.68 2.99
CA THR A 201 -18.84 -11.62 3.19
C THR A 201 -19.27 -10.50 4.12
N MET A 202 -18.34 -9.71 4.66
CA MET A 202 -18.71 -8.58 5.51
C MET A 202 -19.29 -7.44 4.68
N PRO A 203 -20.47 -6.91 5.07
CA PRO A 203 -21.06 -5.77 4.38
C PRO A 203 -20.11 -4.57 4.46
N ARG A 204 -20.16 -3.74 3.42
CA ARG A 204 -19.46 -2.46 3.41
C ARG A 204 -20.14 -1.60 4.47
N ILE A 205 -19.45 -1.37 5.58
CA ILE A 205 -19.92 -0.44 6.60
C ILE A 205 -19.58 0.96 6.06
N GLU A 206 -20.60 1.64 5.55
CA GLU A 206 -20.51 3.05 5.13
C GLU A 206 -20.19 3.97 6.31
#